data_AF-A0A1I1CWE8-F1
#
_entry.id   AF-A0A1I1CWE8-F1
#
_cell.length_a   1.000
_cell.length_b   1.000
_cell.length_c   1.000
_cell.angle_alpha   90.00
_cell.angle_beta   90.00
_cell.angle_gamma   90.00
#
_symmetry.space_group_name_H-M   'P 1'
#
loop_
_entity.id
_entity.type
_entity.pdbx_description
1 polymer ?
#
loop_
_entity_poly.entity_id
_entity_poly.type
_entity_poly.pdbx_seq_one_letter_code
_entity_poly.pdbx_strand_id
1 'polypeptide(L)'
;MRFDNRDTRVFMYLLKTFVANKHNYLLNVNEFYKTDPTKTLLGYFDEEYIYIIPSVVLGMCDDYLTRAGKTGINIQNVLNTLFRANLIKVGWVMRKDLRYRPEKRVGGKRRRYITFIRKEMRNREGTIDA
;
A
#
# COMPACT_ATOMS: atom_id res chain seq x y z
N MET A 1 -6.85 14.49 5.65
CA MET A 1 -5.68 14.31 6.56
C MET A 1 -4.45 14.85 5.84
N ARG A 2 -3.67 15.73 6.47
CA ARG A 2 -2.44 16.26 5.88
C ARG A 2 -1.25 15.59 6.58
N PHE A 3 -0.47 14.79 5.85
CA PHE A 3 0.76 14.24 6.39
C PHE A 3 1.85 15.34 6.39
N ASP A 4 2.56 15.49 7.50
CA ASP A 4 3.62 16.50 7.60
C ASP A 4 4.85 16.10 6.78
N ASN A 5 5.11 14.79 6.71
CA ASN A 5 6.22 14.22 5.97
C ASN A 5 5.94 14.19 4.44
N ARG A 6 6.85 14.79 3.65
CA ARG A 6 6.78 14.83 2.18
C ARG A 6 6.60 13.43 1.58
N ASP A 7 7.44 12.49 1.96
CA ASP A 7 7.48 11.15 1.38
C ASP A 7 6.13 10.44 1.56
N THR A 8 5.51 10.60 2.73
CA THR A 8 4.19 10.03 3.04
C THR A 8 3.09 10.69 2.23
N ARG A 9 3.11 12.02 2.07
CA ARG A 9 2.15 12.71 1.20
C ARG A 9 2.24 12.22 -0.24
N VAL A 10 3.46 12.16 -0.78
CA VAL A 10 3.69 11.72 -2.15
C VAL A 10 3.25 10.27 -2.32
N PHE A 11 3.66 9.38 -1.41
CA PHE A 11 3.26 7.98 -1.44
C PHE A 11 1.74 7.81 -1.42
N MET A 12 1.04 8.46 -0.50
CA MET A 12 -0.42 8.34 -0.37
C MET A 12 -1.15 8.95 -1.58
N TYR A 13 -0.65 10.07 -2.12
CA TYR A 13 -1.17 10.65 -3.35
C TYR A 13 -1.04 9.69 -4.55
N LEU A 14 0.15 9.10 -4.73
CA LEU A 14 0.40 8.16 -5.83
C LEU A 14 -0.41 6.87 -5.64
N LEU A 15 -0.45 6.32 -4.43
CA LEU A 15 -1.24 5.13 -4.12
C LEU A 15 -2.73 5.35 -4.42
N LYS A 16 -3.29 6.50 -4.02
CA LYS A 16 -4.68 6.88 -4.36
C LYS A 16 -4.87 6.99 -5.88
N THR A 17 -3.93 7.61 -6.57
CA THR A 17 -3.97 7.76 -8.03
C THR A 17 -3.91 6.40 -8.73
N PHE A 18 -3.09 5.47 -8.24
CA PHE A 18 -2.97 4.14 -8.80
C PHE A 18 -4.23 3.31 -8.53
N VAL A 19 -4.82 3.39 -7.34
CA VAL A 19 -6.07 2.69 -7.01
C VAL A 19 -7.24 3.20 -7.85
N ALA A 20 -7.30 4.51 -8.13
CA ALA A 20 -8.33 5.10 -8.98
C ALA A 20 -8.14 4.83 -10.49
N ASN A 21 -6.98 4.33 -10.91
CA ASN A 21 -6.68 4.10 -12.32
C ASN A 21 -7.35 2.80 -12.81
N LYS A 22 -8.11 2.88 -13.90
CA LYS A 22 -8.85 1.74 -14.50
C LYS A 22 -7.99 0.56 -14.96
N HIS A 23 -6.70 0.76 -15.17
CA HIS A 23 -5.73 -0.28 -15.57
C HIS A 23 -5.11 -1.00 -14.37
N ASN A 24 -5.48 -0.61 -13.15
CA ASN A 24 -5.05 -1.21 -11.92
C ASN A 24 -6.25 -1.71 -11.14
N TYR A 25 -6.03 -2.63 -10.20
CA TYR A 25 -7.10 -3.10 -9.35
C TYR A 25 -6.61 -3.67 -8.02
N LEU A 26 -7.52 -3.67 -7.05
CA LEU A 26 -7.45 -4.45 -5.83
C LEU A 26 -8.49 -5.56 -5.93
N LEU A 27 -8.15 -6.76 -5.48
CA LEU A 27 -9.03 -7.91 -5.57
C LEU A 27 -9.48 -8.36 -4.18
N ASN A 28 -10.73 -8.76 -4.03
CA ASN A 28 -11.15 -9.36 -2.76
C ASN A 28 -10.32 -10.62 -2.50
N VAL A 29 -9.85 -10.84 -1.27
CA VAL A 29 -9.03 -12.02 -0.93
C VAL A 29 -9.73 -13.35 -1.24
N ASN A 30 -11.07 -13.39 -1.19
CA ASN A 30 -11.87 -14.57 -1.52
C ASN A 30 -11.97 -14.83 -3.03
N GLU A 31 -11.60 -13.83 -3.84
CA GLU A 31 -11.64 -13.87 -5.29
C GLU A 31 -10.24 -13.94 -5.89
N PHE A 32 -9.22 -14.36 -5.12
CA PHE A 32 -7.81 -14.34 -5.53
C PHE A 32 -7.50 -15.05 -6.86
N TYR A 33 -8.37 -15.94 -7.32
CA TYR A 33 -8.26 -16.68 -8.58
C TYR A 33 -8.76 -15.89 -9.80
N LYS A 34 -9.50 -14.79 -9.59
CA LYS A 34 -10.06 -13.93 -10.66
C LYS A 34 -9.07 -12.85 -11.12
N THR A 35 -7.78 -13.16 -11.17
CA THR A 35 -6.77 -12.19 -11.62
C THR A 35 -6.95 -11.90 -13.11
N ASP A 36 -7.00 -10.62 -13.45
CA ASP A 36 -6.98 -10.13 -14.82
C ASP A 36 -5.52 -9.87 -15.26
N PRO A 37 -4.99 -10.59 -16.27
CA PRO A 37 -3.63 -10.41 -16.76
C PRO A 37 -3.44 -9.12 -17.58
N THR A 38 -4.52 -8.47 -18.01
CA THR A 38 -4.48 -7.22 -18.79
C THR A 38 -4.37 -5.97 -17.89
N LYS A 39 -4.48 -6.15 -16.57
CA LYS A 39 -4.44 -5.09 -15.57
C LYS A 39 -3.37 -5.35 -14.51
N THR A 40 -2.92 -4.29 -13.85
CA THR A 40 -1.94 -4.40 -12.77
C THR A 40 -2.63 -4.66 -11.43
N LEU A 41 -2.38 -5.83 -10.84
CA LEU A 41 -2.83 -6.15 -9.49
C LEU A 41 -1.97 -5.40 -8.45
N LEU A 42 -2.57 -4.42 -7.77
CA LEU A 42 -1.89 -3.65 -6.71
C LEU A 42 -1.88 -4.39 -5.37
N GLY A 43 -2.82 -5.31 -5.16
CA GLY A 43 -3.04 -5.91 -3.86
C GLY A 43 -4.42 -6.53 -3.70
N TYR A 44 -4.74 -6.85 -2.46
CA TYR A 44 -6.01 -7.46 -2.10
C TYR A 44 -6.73 -6.67 -1.02
N PHE A 45 -7.99 -6.97 -0.76
CA PHE A 45 -8.71 -6.44 0.39
C PHE A 45 -9.66 -7.49 0.99
N ASP A 46 -9.96 -7.33 2.27
CA ASP A 46 -11.05 -8.00 2.97
C ASP A 46 -11.87 -6.98 3.77
N GLU A 47 -12.75 -7.43 4.64
CA GLU A 47 -13.58 -6.55 5.47
C GLU A 47 -12.75 -5.63 6.37
N GLU A 48 -11.61 -6.10 6.87
CA GLU A 48 -10.80 -5.40 7.86
C GLU A 48 -9.64 -4.60 7.26
N TYR A 49 -9.03 -5.09 6.17
CA TYR A 49 -7.75 -4.58 5.69
C TYR A 49 -7.65 -4.46 4.17
N ILE A 50 -6.74 -3.58 3.75
CA ILE A 50 -6.24 -3.49 2.38
C ILE A 50 -4.76 -3.93 2.37
N TYR A 51 -4.41 -4.89 1.53
CA TYR A 51 -3.10 -5.53 1.44
C TYR A 51 -2.37 -5.13 0.16
N ILE A 52 -1.57 -4.07 0.23
CA ILE A 52 -0.81 -3.57 -0.93
C ILE A 52 0.47 -4.40 -1.13
N ILE A 53 0.71 -4.82 -2.38
CA ILE A 53 1.92 -5.53 -2.79
C ILE A 53 3.06 -4.50 -2.93
N PRO A 54 4.07 -4.49 -2.04
CA PRO A 54 5.05 -3.41 -1.98
C PRO A 54 5.90 -3.35 -3.24
N SER A 55 6.34 -4.50 -3.77
CA SER A 55 7.18 -4.54 -4.97
C SER A 55 6.50 -3.95 -6.21
N VAL A 56 5.18 -4.00 -6.29
CA VAL A 56 4.42 -3.43 -7.41
C VAL A 56 4.28 -1.92 -7.22
N VAL A 57 3.73 -1.50 -6.08
CA VAL A 57 3.45 -0.08 -5.84
C VAL A 57 4.72 0.76 -5.73
N LEU A 58 5.78 0.25 -5.10
CA LEU A 58 7.05 0.98 -4.99
C LEU A 58 7.71 1.12 -6.35
N GLY A 59 7.72 0.07 -7.18
CA GLY A 59 8.21 0.17 -8.56
C GLY A 59 7.45 1.22 -9.37
N MET A 60 6.12 1.24 -9.27
CA MET A 60 5.29 2.25 -9.94
C MET A 60 5.55 3.66 -9.42
N CYS A 61 5.77 3.84 -8.12
CA CYS A 61 6.15 5.14 -7.55
C CYS A 61 7.51 5.61 -8.09
N ASP A 62 8.51 4.72 -8.10
CA ASP A 62 9.85 5.04 -8.58
C ASP A 62 9.85 5.39 -10.07
N ASP A 63 9.13 4.62 -10.88
CA ASP A 63 8.94 4.89 -12.32
C ASP A 63 8.29 6.26 -12.56
N TYR A 64 7.20 6.55 -11.85
CA TYR A 64 6.48 7.81 -11.98
C TYR A 64 7.36 9.00 -11.60
N LEU A 65 8.05 8.91 -10.47
CA LEU A 65 8.90 10.00 -9.96
C LEU A 65 10.13 10.21 -10.85
N THR A 66 10.74 9.13 -11.34
CA THR A 66 11.87 9.19 -12.26
C THR A 66 11.48 9.89 -13.56
N ARG A 67 10.35 9.51 -14.18
CA ARG A 67 9.84 10.16 -15.39
C ARG A 67 9.50 11.64 -15.18
N ALA A 68 9.07 12.00 -13.97
CA ALA A 68 8.77 13.37 -13.60
C ALA A 68 10.01 14.18 -13.17
N GLY A 69 11.21 13.60 -13.19
CA GLY A 69 12.45 14.25 -12.73
C GLY A 69 12.42 14.59 -11.23
N LYS A 70 11.68 13.82 -10.43
CA LYS A 70 11.51 14.03 -8.99
C LYS A 70 12.31 13.00 -8.19
N THR A 71 12.76 13.40 -7.00
CA THR A 71 13.39 12.48 -6.05
C THR A 71 12.42 11.41 -5.57
N GLY A 72 12.94 10.19 -5.42
CA GLY A 72 12.22 9.03 -4.89
C GLY A 72 11.72 9.20 -3.45
N ILE A 73 11.01 8.19 -2.98
CA ILE A 73 10.36 8.16 -1.66
C ILE A 73 11.20 7.32 -0.69
N ASN A 74 11.51 7.87 0.49
CA ASN A 74 12.05 7.04 1.57
C ASN A 74 10.92 6.22 2.21
N ILE A 75 10.83 4.94 1.86
CA ILE A 75 9.76 4.07 2.33
C ILE A 75 9.77 3.88 3.85
N GLN A 76 10.93 3.93 4.52
CA GLN A 76 10.97 3.80 5.98
C GLN A 76 10.27 4.99 6.66
N ASN A 77 10.45 6.20 6.14
CA ASN A 77 9.75 7.39 6.63
C ASN A 77 8.24 7.27 6.46
N VAL A 78 7.80 6.76 5.31
CA VAL A 78 6.39 6.50 5.02
C VAL A 78 5.81 5.53 6.03
N LEU A 79 6.42 4.36 6.20
CA LEU A 79 5.92 3.33 7.11
C LEU A 79 5.88 3.82 8.56
N ASN A 80 6.92 4.51 9.01
CA ASN A 80 6.96 5.08 10.35
C ASN A 80 5.82 6.07 10.58
N THR A 81 5.55 6.94 9.60
CA THR A 81 4.48 7.94 9.67
C THR A 81 3.10 7.27 9.68
N LEU A 82 2.86 6.32 8.77
CA LEU A 82 1.60 5.58 8.67
C LEU A 82 1.33 4.73 9.92
N PHE A 83 2.38 4.13 10.50
CA PHE A 83 2.27 3.36 11.73
C PHE A 83 1.90 4.24 12.93
N ARG A 84 2.61 5.36 13.12
CA ARG A 84 2.30 6.33 14.20
C ARG A 84 0.88 6.89 14.09
N ALA A 85 0.37 7.00 12.86
CA ALA A 85 -1.00 7.42 12.59
C ALA A 85 -2.06 6.30 12.71
N ASN A 86 -1.67 5.10 13.16
CA ASN A 86 -2.55 3.92 13.24
C ASN A 86 -3.24 3.55 11.91
N LEU A 87 -2.59 3.82 10.77
CA LEU A 87 -3.15 3.52 9.45
C LEU A 87 -2.74 2.16 8.91
N ILE A 88 -1.60 1.64 9.37
CA ILE A 88 -1.07 0.34 8.93
C ILE A 88 -0.84 -0.61 10.10
N LYS A 89 -1.02 -1.89 9.82
CA LYS A 89 -0.63 -2.99 10.70
C LYS A 89 0.82 -3.40 10.41
N VAL A 90 1.65 -3.34 11.42
CA VAL A 90 3.06 -3.78 11.39
C VAL A 90 3.25 -4.97 12.33
N GLY A 91 4.24 -5.83 12.04
CA GLY A 91 4.68 -6.84 12.99
C GLY A 91 5.81 -6.26 13.83
N TRP A 92 5.68 -6.29 15.16
CA TRP A 92 6.82 -6.00 16.04
C TRP A 92 7.85 -7.12 15.90
N VAL A 93 9.02 -6.80 15.34
CA VAL A 93 10.20 -7.65 15.44
C VAL A 93 11.08 -7.02 16.51
N MET A 94 11.61 -7.80 17.46
CA MET A 94 12.44 -7.33 18.59
C MET A 94 13.75 -6.59 18.19
N ARG A 95 13.95 -6.24 16.92
CA ARG A 95 15.05 -5.40 16.45
C ARG A 95 14.45 -4.07 16.03
N LYS A 96 15.03 -2.97 16.50
CA LYS A 96 14.61 -1.54 16.47
C LYS A 96 13.97 -0.96 15.18
N ASP A 97 13.76 -1.74 14.12
CA ASP A 97 13.22 -1.32 12.84
C ASP A 97 11.82 -1.88 12.60
N LEU A 98 10.89 -1.00 12.19
CA LEU A 98 9.56 -1.39 11.72
C LEU A 98 9.70 -2.20 10.43
N ARG A 99 9.45 -3.51 10.50
CA ARG A 99 9.35 -4.39 9.33
C ARG A 99 7.90 -4.57 8.92
N TYR A 100 7.69 -4.69 7.60
CA TYR A 100 6.43 -5.14 7.04
C TYR A 100 5.96 -6.41 7.78
N ARG A 101 4.65 -6.51 7.99
CA ARG A 101 4.00 -7.62 8.70
C ARG A 101 4.58 -8.98 8.25
N PRO A 102 4.73 -9.97 9.16
CA PRO A 102 5.07 -11.33 8.77
C PRO A 102 4.15 -11.80 7.65
N GLU A 103 4.74 -12.52 6.69
CA GLU A 103 4.15 -12.82 5.39
C GLU A 103 2.72 -13.36 5.51
N LYS A 104 1.78 -12.75 4.76
CA LYS A 104 0.41 -13.25 4.63
C LYS A 104 0.32 -14.15 3.40
N ARG A 105 -0.48 -15.20 3.51
CA ARG A 105 -0.86 -16.05 2.38
C ARG A 105 -2.23 -15.58 1.84
N VAL A 106 -2.30 -15.36 0.53
CA VAL A 106 -3.54 -15.12 -0.20
C VAL A 106 -3.58 -16.16 -1.32
N GLY A 107 -4.60 -17.02 -1.33
CA GLY A 107 -4.59 -18.27 -2.11
C GLY A 107 -3.38 -19.15 -1.76
N GLY A 108 -2.69 -19.67 -2.77
CA GLY A 108 -1.46 -20.45 -2.58
C GLY A 108 -0.18 -19.61 -2.32
N LYS A 109 -0.23 -18.28 -2.51
CA LYS A 109 0.99 -17.45 -2.56
C LYS A 109 1.22 -16.70 -1.25
N ARG A 110 2.41 -16.91 -0.67
CA ARG A 110 2.88 -16.19 0.52
C ARG A 110 3.66 -14.95 0.08
N ARG A 111 3.29 -13.76 0.59
CA ARG A 111 3.94 -12.48 0.28
C ARG A 111 3.94 -11.55 1.49
N ARG A 112 4.82 -10.54 1.47
CA ARG A 112 4.77 -9.39 2.37
C ARG A 112 3.87 -8.31 1.78
N TYR A 113 3.08 -7.65 2.62
CA TYR A 113 2.15 -6.59 2.23
C TYR A 113 2.29 -5.37 3.13
N ILE A 114 2.08 -4.18 2.58
CA ILE A 114 1.68 -3.02 3.38
C ILE A 114 0.21 -3.23 3.71
N THR A 115 -0.10 -3.49 4.98
CA THR A 115 -1.45 -3.82 5.42
C THR A 115 -2.09 -2.58 6.02
N PHE A 116 -2.97 -1.92 5.29
CA PHE A 116 -3.76 -0.80 5.78
C PHE A 116 -5.00 -1.28 6.54
N ILE A 117 -5.36 -0.56 7.61
CA ILE A 117 -6.58 -0.82 8.37
C ILE A 117 -7.75 -0.16 7.62
N ARG A 118 -8.61 -0.94 6.96
CA ARG A 118 -9.59 -0.43 5.99
C ARG A 118 -10.56 0.58 6.62
N LYS A 119 -11.03 0.33 7.84
CA LYS A 119 -11.89 1.27 8.57
C LYS A 119 -11.25 2.64 8.82
N GLU A 120 -9.93 2.70 8.97
CA GLU A 120 -9.19 3.95 9.18
C GLU A 120 -8.93 4.69 7.87
N MET A 121 -9.08 4.00 6.74
CA MET A 121 -8.92 4.59 5.40
C MET A 121 -10.24 5.12 4.86
N ARG A 122 -11.37 4.49 5.21
CA ARG A 122 -12.71 4.94 4.83
C ARG A 122 -12.99 6.35 5.33
N ASN A 123 -13.61 7.18 4.49
CA ASN A 123 -14.04 8.55 4.80
C ASN A 123 -12.93 9.53 5.21
N ARG A 124 -11.64 9.20 5.02
CA ARG A 124 -10.53 10.13 5.24
C ARG A 124 -10.08 10.76 3.93
N GLU A 125 -9.96 12.08 3.92
CA GLU A 125 -9.37 12.78 2.79
C GLU A 125 -7.88 12.43 2.64
N GLY A 126 -7.48 11.99 1.46
CA GLY A 126 -6.08 11.65 1.13
C GLY A 126 -5.70 10.18 1.34
N THR A 127 -6.65 9.32 1.68
CA THR A 127 -6.45 7.86 1.78
C THR A 127 -7.04 7.14 0.57
N ILE A 128 -6.92 5.80 0.57
CA ILE A 128 -7.49 4.92 -0.45
C ILE A 128 -8.76 4.25 0.08
N ASP A 129 -9.72 4.02 -0.80
CA ASP A 129 -10.87 3.15 -0.53
C ASP A 129 -10.85 2.00 -1.53
N ALA A 130 -11.23 0.82 -1.06
CA ALA A 130 -11.24 -0.43 -1.79
C ALA A 130 -12.50 -1.19 -1.43
#